data_AF-G5KAJ7-F1
#
_entry.id   AF-G5KAJ7-F1
#
_cell.length_a   1.000
_cell.length_b   1.000
_cell.length_c   1.000
_cell.angle_alpha   90.00
_cell.angle_beta   90.00
_cell.angle_gamma   90.00
#
_symmetry.space_group_name_H-M   'P 1'
#
loop_
_entity.id
_entity.type
_entity.pdbx_description
1 polymer ?
#
loop_
_entity_poly.entity_id
_entity_poly.type
_entity_poly.pdbx_seq_one_letter_code
_entity_poly.pdbx_strand_id
1 'polypeptide(L)'
;MIELKKTIDILLDVYAYNHAFKIAKEIPSINPDSFFLLELLKERRELNLSFMIANQARLKDLQAKHQVTFLMNEDLEKEQIANYILDLEVKVKNGDIIDFVRAVSPILYRLFLTLIQKEIPHFDTFIHDSKNDQYDTWDFQKMQEANLPIFQAYLSQRQSRNVTSRSLTDLLILSDLPHEIKETIKSLRQFEKSVRNPLAHLIKAFDEEELYRTTKFSSQVFLEKIIELATYSGVSYQREPFYFDQINALIEKGLKDEKEQ
;
A
#
# COMPACT_ATOMS: atom_id res chain seq x y z
N MET A 1 -2.64 -17.69 -31.30
CA MET A 1 -1.66 -17.96 -30.22
C MET A 1 -0.60 -16.86 -30.08
N ILE A 2 0.17 -16.54 -31.13
CA ILE A 2 1.18 -15.45 -31.09
C ILE A 2 0.55 -14.11 -30.73
N GLU A 3 -0.63 -13.82 -31.27
CA GLU A 3 -1.36 -12.57 -30.99
C GLU A 3 -1.83 -12.48 -29.53
N LEU A 4 -2.43 -13.54 -28.98
CA LEU A 4 -2.86 -13.57 -27.57
C LEU A 4 -1.69 -13.43 -26.59
N LYS A 5 -0.55 -14.08 -26.86
CA LYS A 5 0.67 -13.94 -26.03
C LYS A 5 1.21 -12.51 -26.09
N LYS A 6 1.26 -11.90 -27.28
CA LYS A 6 1.65 -10.49 -27.45
C LYS A 6 0.70 -9.54 -26.72
N THR A 7 -0.60 -9.84 -26.71
CA THR A 7 -1.57 -9.07 -25.92
C THR A 7 -1.31 -9.19 -24.43
N ILE A 8 -0.94 -10.38 -23.92
CA ILE A 8 -0.54 -10.54 -22.52
C ILE A 8 0.70 -9.69 -22.23
N ASP A 9 1.73 -9.72 -23.07
CA ASP A 9 2.95 -8.90 -22.87
C ASP A 9 2.60 -7.40 -22.71
N ILE A 10 1.77 -6.85 -23.61
CA ILE A 10 1.31 -5.45 -23.52
C ILE A 10 0.54 -5.18 -22.22
N LEU A 11 -0.26 -6.14 -21.75
CA LEU A 11 -1.03 -5.98 -20.51
C LEU A 11 -0.13 -6.10 -19.26
N LEU A 12 0.96 -6.85 -19.32
CA LEU A 12 1.96 -6.90 -18.25
C LEU A 12 2.67 -5.55 -18.10
N ASP A 13 3.01 -4.88 -19.21
CA ASP A 13 3.67 -3.56 -19.23
C ASP A 13 2.85 -2.46 -18.52
N VAL A 14 1.52 -2.59 -18.52
CA VAL A 14 0.59 -1.67 -17.84
C VAL A 14 -0.04 -2.29 -16.59
N TYR A 15 0.50 -3.41 -16.12
CA TYR A 15 0.09 -4.10 -14.89
C TYR A 15 -1.38 -4.55 -14.88
N ALA A 16 -2.00 -4.75 -16.04
CA ALA A 16 -3.42 -5.07 -16.20
C ALA A 16 -3.74 -6.57 -15.98
N TYR A 17 -3.35 -7.10 -14.82
CA TYR A 17 -3.35 -8.54 -14.53
C TYR A 17 -4.71 -9.23 -14.60
N ASN A 18 -5.80 -8.55 -14.26
CA ASN A 18 -7.14 -9.12 -14.40
C ASN A 18 -7.45 -9.43 -15.89
N HIS A 19 -7.12 -8.50 -16.80
CA HIS A 19 -7.29 -8.70 -18.23
C HIS A 19 -6.33 -9.76 -18.77
N ALA A 20 -5.05 -9.71 -18.37
CA ALA A 20 -4.05 -10.69 -18.78
C ALA A 20 -4.45 -12.11 -18.34
N PHE A 21 -4.95 -12.28 -17.11
CA PHE A 21 -5.43 -13.56 -16.59
C PHE A 21 -6.66 -14.08 -17.34
N LYS A 22 -7.60 -13.21 -17.73
CA LYS A 22 -8.76 -13.60 -18.55
C LYS A 22 -8.34 -14.13 -19.92
N ILE A 23 -7.43 -13.42 -20.60
CA ILE A 23 -6.90 -13.86 -21.90
C ILE A 23 -6.11 -15.16 -21.75
N ALA A 24 -5.33 -15.30 -20.68
CA ALA A 24 -4.54 -16.49 -20.41
C ALA A 24 -5.40 -17.77 -20.28
N LYS A 25 -6.64 -17.67 -19.80
CA LYS A 25 -7.60 -18.81 -19.75
C LYS A 25 -8.00 -19.33 -21.12
N GLU A 26 -7.92 -18.49 -22.15
CA GLU A 26 -8.29 -18.84 -23.53
C GLU A 26 -7.13 -19.47 -24.30
N ILE A 27 -5.91 -19.46 -23.74
CA ILE A 27 -4.73 -20.04 -24.38
C ILE A 27 -4.67 -21.54 -24.06
N PRO A 28 -4.80 -22.43 -25.07
CA PRO A 28 -4.61 -23.85 -24.87
C PRO A 28 -3.15 -24.13 -24.46
N SER A 29 -2.95 -25.01 -23.48
CA SER A 29 -1.63 -25.47 -23.04
C SER A 29 -0.70 -24.38 -22.51
N ILE A 30 -1.25 -23.31 -21.90
CA ILE A 30 -0.44 -22.28 -21.22
C ILE A 30 0.39 -22.86 -20.07
N ASN A 31 1.59 -22.31 -19.92
CA ASN A 31 2.56 -22.68 -18.91
C ASN A 31 1.90 -22.56 -17.52
N PRO A 32 1.84 -23.66 -16.75
CA PRO A 32 1.13 -23.66 -15.47
C PRO A 32 1.70 -22.67 -14.45
N ASP A 33 3.00 -22.38 -14.49
CA ASP A 33 3.64 -21.40 -13.61
C ASP A 33 3.29 -19.99 -14.05
N SER A 34 3.39 -19.65 -15.35
CA SER A 34 2.97 -18.34 -15.87
C SER A 34 1.48 -18.06 -15.57
N PHE A 35 0.61 -19.07 -15.74
CA PHE A 35 -0.81 -18.93 -15.45
C PHE A 35 -1.08 -18.67 -13.96
N PHE A 36 -0.41 -19.40 -13.07
CA PHE A 36 -0.51 -19.19 -11.63
C PHE A 36 0.04 -17.82 -11.19
N LEU A 37 1.17 -17.40 -11.77
CA LEU A 37 1.75 -16.09 -11.47
C LEU A 37 0.83 -14.95 -11.94
N LEU A 38 0.15 -15.09 -13.08
CA LEU A 38 -0.88 -14.13 -13.50
C LEU A 38 -2.03 -14.02 -12.49
N GLU A 39 -2.51 -15.15 -11.97
CA GLU A 39 -3.53 -15.19 -10.92
C GLU A 39 -3.02 -14.52 -9.64
N LEU A 40 -1.80 -14.87 -9.20
CA LEU A 40 -1.15 -14.26 -8.04
C LEU A 40 -1.10 -12.74 -8.13
N LEU A 41 -0.67 -12.20 -9.28
CA LEU A 41 -0.56 -10.76 -9.49
C LEU A 41 -1.93 -10.06 -9.56
N LYS A 42 -2.94 -10.73 -10.15
CA LYS A 42 -4.34 -10.27 -10.09
C LYS A 42 -4.81 -10.17 -8.63
N GLU A 43 -4.64 -11.21 -7.84
CA GLU A 43 -5.08 -11.23 -6.43
C GLU A 43 -4.35 -10.18 -5.60
N ARG A 44 -3.06 -9.94 -5.86
CA ARG A 44 -2.31 -8.83 -5.22
C ARG A 44 -2.89 -7.46 -5.54
N ARG A 45 -3.23 -7.17 -6.80
CA ARG A 45 -3.89 -5.91 -7.20
C ARG A 45 -5.29 -5.76 -6.60
N GLU A 46 -5.96 -6.87 -6.29
CA GLU A 46 -7.26 -6.91 -5.60
C GLU A 46 -7.10 -6.91 -4.06
N LEU A 47 -5.87 -6.72 -3.55
CA LEU A 47 -5.51 -6.72 -2.13
C LEU A 47 -5.83 -8.03 -1.39
N ASN A 48 -5.99 -9.13 -2.13
CA ASN A 48 -6.39 -10.42 -1.58
C ASN A 48 -5.18 -11.29 -1.21
N LEU A 49 -4.57 -11.02 -0.05
CA LEU A 49 -3.44 -11.83 0.44
C LEU A 49 -3.80 -13.27 0.83
N SER A 50 -5.09 -13.59 0.99
CA SER A 50 -5.52 -14.95 1.35
C SER A 50 -5.11 -15.99 0.31
N PHE A 51 -5.03 -15.58 -0.97
CA PHE A 51 -4.55 -16.43 -2.06
C PHE A 51 -3.09 -16.86 -1.85
N MET A 52 -2.21 -15.97 -1.38
CA MET A 52 -0.82 -16.31 -1.11
C MET A 52 -0.69 -17.27 0.07
N ILE A 53 -1.51 -17.05 1.11
CA ILE A 53 -1.56 -17.92 2.28
C ILE A 53 -2.00 -19.34 1.88
N ALA A 54 -3.05 -19.45 1.06
CA ALA A 54 -3.55 -20.73 0.58
C ALA A 54 -2.55 -21.47 -0.32
N ASN A 55 -1.67 -20.76 -1.01
CA ASN A 55 -0.72 -21.31 -1.97
C ASN A 55 0.75 -21.27 -1.49
N GLN A 56 1.00 -21.17 -0.18
CA GLN A 56 2.35 -21.03 0.38
C GLN A 56 3.34 -22.11 -0.07
N ALA A 57 2.91 -23.37 -0.16
CA ALA A 57 3.78 -24.47 -0.59
C ALA A 57 4.29 -24.25 -2.02
N ARG A 58 3.38 -23.93 -2.94
CA ARG A 58 3.72 -23.64 -4.34
C ARG A 58 4.61 -22.41 -4.47
N LEU A 59 4.34 -21.36 -3.69
CA LEU A 59 5.17 -20.15 -3.68
C LEU A 59 6.60 -20.45 -3.19
N LYS A 60 6.78 -21.33 -2.19
CA LYS A 60 8.11 -21.77 -1.73
C LYS A 60 8.87 -22.52 -2.82
N ASP A 61 8.20 -23.42 -3.54
CA ASP A 61 8.82 -24.16 -4.64
C ASP A 61 9.26 -23.22 -5.79
N LEU A 62 8.40 -22.29 -6.18
CA LEU A 62 8.73 -21.28 -7.19
C LEU A 62 9.85 -20.34 -6.72
N GLN A 63 9.84 -19.96 -5.45
CA GLN A 63 10.89 -19.12 -4.86
C GLN A 63 12.26 -19.81 -4.93
N ALA A 64 12.32 -21.11 -4.60
CA ALA A 64 13.55 -21.89 -4.73
C ALA A 64 14.00 -22.05 -6.20
N LYS A 65 13.05 -22.27 -7.11
CA LYS A 65 13.31 -22.43 -8.55
C LYS A 65 13.84 -21.16 -9.21
N HIS A 66 13.25 -20.01 -8.89
CA HIS A 66 13.51 -18.74 -9.59
C HIS A 66 14.35 -17.75 -8.79
N GLN A 67 14.67 -18.04 -7.52
CA GLN A 67 15.40 -17.14 -6.62
C GLN A 67 14.72 -15.77 -6.46
N VAL A 68 13.38 -15.77 -6.41
CA VAL A 68 12.55 -14.56 -6.26
C VAL A 68 11.75 -14.65 -4.98
N THR A 69 11.71 -13.54 -4.23
CA THR A 69 10.93 -13.42 -3.00
C THR A 69 9.48 -13.11 -3.33
N PHE A 70 8.54 -14.02 -3.01
CA PHE A 70 7.12 -13.79 -3.26
C PHE A 70 6.41 -13.02 -2.16
N LEU A 71 6.82 -13.16 -0.90
CA LEU A 71 6.30 -12.45 0.27
C LEU A 71 7.45 -11.65 0.89
N MET A 72 7.30 -10.34 1.03
CA MET A 72 8.37 -9.48 1.56
C MET A 72 8.42 -9.51 3.09
N ASN A 73 7.29 -9.84 3.73
CA ASN A 73 7.13 -9.84 5.16
C ASN A 73 6.52 -11.17 5.64
N GLU A 74 7.00 -11.67 6.78
CA GLU A 74 6.40 -12.82 7.46
C GLU A 74 5.11 -12.44 8.20
N ASP A 75 5.07 -11.21 8.71
CA ASP A 75 3.90 -10.63 9.37
C ASP A 75 2.86 -10.19 8.32
N LEU A 76 1.61 -10.65 8.50
CA LEU A 76 0.54 -10.43 7.53
C LEU A 76 0.13 -8.96 7.43
N GLU A 77 0.15 -8.20 8.53
CA GLU A 77 -0.21 -6.79 8.52
C GLU A 77 0.84 -5.97 7.76
N LYS A 78 2.12 -6.27 7.98
CA LYS A 78 3.22 -5.67 7.21
C LYS A 78 3.16 -6.04 5.74
N GLU A 79 2.87 -7.29 5.41
CA GLU A 79 2.70 -7.71 4.02
C GLU A 79 1.49 -7.02 3.37
N GLN A 80 0.41 -6.78 4.12
CA GLN A 80 -0.74 -6.02 3.63
C GLN A 80 -0.36 -4.57 3.30
N ILE A 81 0.43 -3.93 4.15
CA ILE A 81 0.97 -2.58 3.90
C ILE A 81 1.85 -2.59 2.65
N ALA A 82 2.81 -3.52 2.56
CA ALA A 82 3.69 -3.65 1.40
C ALA A 82 2.90 -3.88 0.09
N ASN A 83 1.92 -4.79 0.11
CA ASN A 83 1.07 -5.08 -1.05
C ASN A 83 0.21 -3.88 -1.46
N TYR A 84 -0.29 -3.11 -0.50
CA TYR A 84 -1.03 -1.87 -0.79
C TYR A 84 -0.11 -0.84 -1.47
N ILE A 85 1.14 -0.71 -1.03
CA ILE A 85 2.11 0.19 -1.64
C ILE A 85 2.48 -0.26 -3.06
N LEU A 86 2.59 -1.56 -3.34
CA LEU A 86 2.74 -2.07 -4.73
C LEU A 86 1.60 -1.59 -5.62
N ASP A 87 0.35 -1.68 -5.14
CA ASP A 87 -0.83 -1.23 -5.89
C ASP A 87 -0.89 0.32 -6.03
N LEU A 88 -0.31 1.08 -5.09
CA LEU A 88 -0.13 2.52 -5.25
C LEU A 88 0.93 2.85 -6.29
N GLU A 89 2.06 2.15 -6.27
CA GLU A 89 3.16 2.35 -7.22
C GLU A 89 2.71 2.09 -8.66
N VAL A 90 1.90 1.07 -8.89
CA VAL A 90 1.29 0.84 -10.21
C VAL A 90 0.45 2.03 -10.67
N LYS A 91 -0.37 2.62 -9.80
CA LYS A 91 -1.19 3.79 -10.17
C LYS A 91 -0.31 4.97 -10.56
N VAL A 92 0.81 5.19 -9.86
CA VAL A 92 1.79 6.22 -10.23
C VAL A 92 2.43 5.91 -11.59
N LYS A 93 2.92 4.68 -11.78
CA LYS A 93 3.57 4.25 -13.04
C LYS A 93 2.64 4.35 -14.26
N ASN A 94 1.34 4.05 -14.09
CA ASN A 94 0.33 4.15 -15.15
C ASN A 94 -0.21 5.59 -15.37
N GLY A 95 0.15 6.55 -14.50
CA GLY A 95 -0.40 7.91 -14.57
C GLY A 95 -1.84 8.04 -14.06
N ASP A 96 -2.33 7.06 -13.29
CA ASP A 96 -3.67 7.04 -12.68
C ASP A 96 -3.72 7.95 -11.43
N ILE A 97 -3.35 9.23 -11.58
CA ILE A 97 -3.06 10.16 -10.47
C ILE A 97 -4.27 10.38 -9.55
N ILE A 98 -5.47 10.44 -10.12
CA ILE A 98 -6.70 10.60 -9.35
C ILE A 98 -6.91 9.42 -8.40
N ASP A 99 -6.71 8.20 -8.91
CA ASP A 99 -6.92 6.98 -8.13
C ASP A 99 -5.79 6.75 -7.13
N PHE A 100 -4.54 7.12 -7.48
CA PHE A 100 -3.43 7.20 -6.53
C PHE A 100 -3.80 8.10 -5.35
N VAL A 101 -4.19 9.35 -5.61
CA VAL A 101 -4.56 10.34 -4.57
C VAL A 101 -5.68 9.81 -3.67
N ARG A 102 -6.73 9.21 -4.24
CA ARG A 102 -7.87 8.67 -3.47
C ARG A 102 -7.46 7.51 -2.57
N ALA A 103 -6.54 6.67 -3.04
CA ALA A 103 -6.02 5.51 -2.33
C ALA A 103 -5.01 5.86 -1.22
N VAL A 104 -4.57 7.11 -1.08
CA VAL A 104 -3.57 7.47 -0.04
C VAL A 104 -4.14 7.43 1.40
N SER A 105 -5.41 7.79 1.63
CA SER A 105 -5.92 7.89 3.02
C SER A 105 -5.83 6.58 3.83
N PRO A 106 -6.25 5.42 3.31
CA PRO A 106 -6.15 4.16 4.06
C PRO A 106 -4.70 3.82 4.45
N ILE A 107 -3.73 3.99 3.55
CA ILE A 107 -2.33 3.68 3.85
C ILE A 107 -1.74 4.64 4.88
N LEU A 108 -2.07 5.94 4.81
CA LEU A 108 -1.59 6.91 5.81
C LEU A 108 -2.13 6.58 7.20
N TYR A 109 -3.43 6.26 7.29
CA TYR A 109 -4.03 5.86 8.56
C TYR A 109 -3.31 4.64 9.14
N ARG A 110 -3.10 3.59 8.35
CA ARG A 110 -2.41 2.37 8.79
C ARG A 110 -0.98 2.66 9.22
N LEU A 111 -0.21 3.40 8.44
CA LEU A 111 1.17 3.75 8.78
C LEU A 111 1.25 4.58 10.06
N PHE A 112 0.39 5.58 10.23
CA PHE A 112 0.37 6.41 11.43
C PHE A 112 -0.03 5.60 12.67
N LEU A 113 -0.99 4.68 12.53
CA LEU A 113 -1.38 3.76 13.60
C LEU A 113 -0.22 2.83 13.99
N THR A 114 0.45 2.21 13.01
CA THR A 114 1.61 1.34 13.26
C THR A 114 2.74 2.10 13.95
N LEU A 115 3.00 3.36 13.59
CA LEU A 115 4.03 4.17 14.22
C LEU A 115 3.71 4.47 15.68
N ILE A 116 2.48 4.91 15.98
CA ILE A 116 2.15 5.26 17.36
C ILE A 116 2.07 4.02 18.27
N GLN A 117 1.67 2.87 17.74
CA GLN A 117 1.71 1.59 18.45
C GLN A 117 3.13 1.16 18.84
N LYS A 118 4.17 1.61 18.11
CA LYS A 118 5.56 1.38 18.51
C LYS A 118 6.02 2.32 19.62
N GLU A 119 5.52 3.54 19.63
CA GLU A 119 5.87 4.56 20.63
C GLU A 119 5.15 4.30 21.96
N ILE A 120 3.93 3.75 21.91
CA ILE A 120 3.07 3.55 23.08
C ILE A 120 2.66 2.06 23.17
N PRO A 121 3.15 1.32 24.18
CA PRO A 121 2.72 -0.05 24.41
C PRO A 121 1.22 -0.16 24.64
N HIS A 122 0.61 -1.24 24.14
CA HIS A 122 -0.83 -1.52 24.30
C HIS A 122 -1.73 -0.38 23.82
N PHE A 123 -1.31 0.34 22.77
CA PHE A 123 -2.01 1.52 22.26
C PHE A 123 -3.50 1.27 21.94
N ASP A 124 -3.84 0.08 21.47
CA ASP A 124 -5.21 -0.29 21.10
C ASP A 124 -6.18 -0.20 22.29
N THR A 125 -5.69 -0.29 23.52
CA THR A 125 -6.52 -0.17 24.72
C THR A 125 -7.11 1.24 24.92
N PHE A 126 -6.54 2.25 24.25
CA PHE A 126 -6.99 3.64 24.25
C PHE A 126 -7.97 3.96 23.10
N ILE A 127 -8.36 2.95 22.32
CA ILE A 127 -9.28 3.10 21.21
C ILE A 127 -10.54 2.28 21.49
N HIS A 128 -11.70 2.91 21.34
CA HIS A 128 -12.98 2.24 21.26
C HIS A 128 -13.28 1.92 19.79
N ASP A 129 -13.22 0.63 19.47
CA ASP A 129 -13.65 0.09 18.18
C ASP A 129 -15.16 0.31 18.02
N SER A 130 -15.53 1.14 17.06
CA SER A 130 -16.92 1.27 16.69
C SER A 130 -17.29 0.13 15.74
N LYS A 131 -18.03 -0.87 16.24
CA LYS A 131 -18.44 -2.08 15.50
C LYS A 131 -19.28 -1.87 14.21
N ASN A 132 -19.48 -0.62 13.76
CA ASN A 132 -20.34 -0.23 12.64
C ASN A 132 -19.57 0.75 11.70
N ASP A 133 -20.24 1.34 10.70
CA ASP A 133 -19.69 2.37 9.77
C ASP A 133 -19.27 3.71 10.44
N GLN A 134 -19.06 3.72 11.76
CA GLN A 134 -18.61 4.90 12.48
C GLN A 134 -17.07 4.91 12.56
N TYR A 135 -16.53 6.06 12.93
CA TYR A 135 -15.11 6.15 13.26
C TYR A 135 -14.88 5.58 14.66
N ASP A 136 -13.76 4.87 14.80
CA ASP A 136 -13.20 4.57 16.11
C ASP A 136 -13.04 5.85 16.93
N THR A 137 -13.16 5.74 18.25
CA THR A 137 -13.07 6.90 19.15
C THR A 137 -12.02 6.70 20.23
N TRP A 138 -11.36 7.79 20.62
CA TRP A 138 -10.40 7.76 21.72
C TRP A 138 -11.10 7.53 23.07
N ASP A 139 -10.49 6.68 23.89
CA ASP A 139 -10.79 6.54 25.32
C ASP A 139 -9.96 7.57 26.11
N PHE A 140 -10.44 8.83 26.12
CA PHE A 140 -9.75 9.92 26.81
C PHE A 140 -9.63 9.69 28.31
N GLN A 141 -10.55 8.93 28.92
CA GLN A 141 -10.46 8.59 30.33
C GLN A 141 -9.24 7.71 30.57
N LYS A 142 -9.07 6.62 29.82
CA LYS A 142 -7.88 5.76 29.93
C LYS A 142 -6.59 6.49 29.57
N MET A 143 -6.61 7.38 28.57
CA MET A 143 -5.44 8.20 28.24
C MET A 143 -5.02 9.10 29.42
N GLN A 144 -5.99 9.67 30.15
CA GLN A 144 -5.73 10.46 31.34
C GLN A 144 -5.20 9.61 32.49
N GLU A 145 -5.78 8.43 32.71
CA GLU A 145 -5.39 7.47 33.74
C GLU A 145 -3.98 6.88 33.50
N ALA A 146 -3.58 6.69 32.23
CA ALA A 146 -2.26 6.20 31.86
C ALA A 146 -1.11 7.15 32.25
N ASN A 147 -1.43 8.43 32.49
CA ASN A 147 -0.49 9.45 32.99
C ASN A 147 0.80 9.59 32.16
N LEU A 148 0.72 9.37 30.85
CA LEU A 148 1.85 9.52 29.93
C LEU A 148 2.02 11.00 29.52
N PRO A 149 3.24 11.56 29.49
CA PRO A 149 3.47 12.96 29.09
C PRO A 149 2.88 13.30 27.72
N ILE A 150 2.96 12.38 26.76
CA ILE A 150 2.40 12.56 25.42
C ILE A 150 0.87 12.74 25.44
N PHE A 151 0.16 11.96 26.27
CA PHE A 151 -1.30 12.07 26.41
C PHE A 151 -1.70 13.33 27.16
N GLN A 152 -0.95 13.72 28.19
CA GLN A 152 -1.19 15.00 28.87
C GLN A 152 -1.04 16.18 27.91
N ALA A 153 0.02 16.19 27.09
CA ALA A 153 0.24 17.22 26.08
C ALA A 153 -0.88 17.19 25.02
N TYR A 154 -1.27 16.01 24.55
CA TYR A 154 -2.32 15.84 23.55
C TYR A 154 -3.70 16.33 24.06
N LEU A 155 -4.07 15.96 25.29
CA LEU A 155 -5.35 16.32 25.92
C LEU A 155 -5.38 17.77 26.46
N SER A 156 -4.24 18.44 26.56
CA SER A 156 -4.17 19.87 26.93
C SER A 156 -4.81 20.80 25.90
N GLN A 157 -5.01 20.30 24.68
CA GLN A 157 -5.68 21.00 23.58
C GLN A 157 -7.04 20.37 23.30
N ARG A 158 -7.92 21.12 22.62
CA ARG A 158 -9.22 20.59 22.22
C ARG A 158 -9.04 19.56 21.10
N GLN A 159 -9.24 18.29 21.43
CA GLN A 159 -9.14 17.18 20.48
C GLN A 159 -10.51 16.68 19.99
N SER A 160 -10.52 16.16 18.76
CA SER A 160 -11.63 15.35 18.26
C SER A 160 -11.64 14.01 18.96
N ARG A 161 -12.83 13.47 19.26
CA ARG A 161 -12.96 12.09 19.76
C ARG A 161 -12.64 11.05 18.69
N ASN A 162 -12.89 11.34 17.42
CA ASN A 162 -12.69 10.37 16.35
C ASN A 162 -11.19 10.13 16.11
N VAL A 163 -10.81 8.86 16.01
CA VAL A 163 -9.50 8.41 15.55
C VAL A 163 -9.46 8.58 14.04
N THR A 164 -8.63 9.49 13.58
CA THR A 164 -8.45 9.85 12.18
C THR A 164 -6.96 10.01 11.88
N SER A 165 -6.57 10.01 10.60
CA SER A 165 -5.21 10.35 10.18
C SER A 165 -4.73 11.68 10.78
N ARG A 166 -5.63 12.66 10.92
CA ARG A 166 -5.37 13.94 11.59
C ARG A 166 -5.04 13.76 13.07
N SER A 167 -5.91 13.11 13.83
CA SER A 167 -5.70 12.96 15.27
C SER A 167 -4.46 12.12 15.58
N LEU A 168 -4.19 11.09 14.76
CA LEU A 168 -2.95 10.31 14.84
C LEU A 168 -1.72 11.19 14.54
N THR A 169 -1.79 12.06 13.53
CA THR A 169 -0.71 13.03 13.25
C THR A 169 -0.48 13.96 14.44
N ASP A 170 -1.55 14.51 15.01
CA ASP A 170 -1.47 15.43 16.15
C ASP A 170 -0.80 14.77 17.36
N LEU A 171 -1.02 13.46 17.56
CA LEU A 171 -0.36 12.68 18.60
C LEU A 171 1.11 12.33 18.25
N LEU A 172 1.39 11.87 17.02
CA LEU A 172 2.74 11.50 16.56
C LEU A 172 3.74 12.67 16.59
N ILE A 173 3.27 13.90 16.35
CA ILE A 173 4.13 15.09 16.45
C ILE A 173 4.63 15.30 17.88
N LEU A 174 3.85 14.87 18.88
CA LEU A 174 4.16 14.97 20.31
C LEU A 174 5.01 13.79 20.83
N SER A 175 5.22 12.74 20.03
CA SER A 175 6.00 11.57 20.44
C SER A 175 7.51 11.83 20.38
N ASP A 176 8.36 10.82 20.63
CA ASP A 176 9.81 10.95 20.57
C ASP A 176 10.40 10.62 19.18
N LEU A 177 9.54 10.53 18.16
CA LEU A 177 9.96 10.27 16.79
C LEU A 177 11.00 11.30 16.29
N PRO A 178 11.97 10.88 15.45
CA PRO A 178 12.92 11.77 14.83
C PRO A 178 12.24 12.92 14.07
N HIS A 179 12.88 14.08 14.05
CA HIS A 179 12.33 15.28 13.41
C HIS A 179 11.96 15.04 11.94
N GLU A 180 12.82 14.34 11.18
CA GLU A 180 12.60 14.02 9.77
C GLU A 180 11.32 13.20 9.55
N ILE A 181 11.07 12.20 10.40
CA ILE A 181 9.87 11.37 10.35
C ILE A 181 8.62 12.22 10.66
N LYS A 182 8.71 13.11 11.66
CA LYS A 182 7.61 14.04 11.98
C LYS A 182 7.31 14.99 10.82
N GLU A 183 8.32 15.49 10.12
CA GLU A 183 8.13 16.32 8.93
C GLU A 183 7.51 15.53 7.77
N THR A 184 7.91 14.28 7.56
CA THR A 184 7.28 13.39 6.58
C THR A 184 5.80 13.14 6.91
N ILE A 185 5.45 12.86 8.17
CA ILE A 185 4.06 12.71 8.62
C ILE A 185 3.25 13.99 8.34
N LYS A 186 3.78 15.17 8.72
CA LYS A 186 3.13 16.46 8.45
C LYS A 186 2.91 16.70 6.97
N SER A 187 3.92 16.41 6.14
CA SER A 187 3.84 16.56 4.68
C SER A 187 2.74 15.67 4.09
N LEU A 188 2.68 14.40 4.48
CA LEU A 188 1.66 13.46 4.01
C LEU A 188 0.26 13.85 4.49
N ARG A 189 0.13 14.32 5.73
CA ARG A 189 -1.13 14.83 6.27
C ARG A 189 -1.60 16.08 5.54
N GLN A 190 -0.68 16.97 5.19
CA GLN A 190 -1.00 18.17 4.42
C GLN A 190 -1.44 17.82 3.00
N PHE A 191 -0.80 16.83 2.36
CA PHE A 191 -1.24 16.29 1.07
C PHE A 191 -2.67 15.73 1.15
N GLU A 192 -2.97 14.91 2.17
CA GLU A 192 -4.30 14.35 2.36
C GLU A 192 -5.36 15.45 2.52
N LYS A 193 -5.06 16.48 3.31
CA LYS A 193 -5.97 17.61 3.56
C LYS A 193 -6.20 18.47 2.33
N SER A 194 -5.13 18.81 1.59
CA SER A 194 -5.16 19.81 0.51
C SER A 194 -5.54 19.24 -0.85
N VAL A 195 -5.27 17.95 -1.08
CA VAL A 195 -5.49 17.31 -2.38
C VAL A 195 -6.52 16.20 -2.27
N ARG A 196 -6.24 15.16 -1.46
CA ARG A 196 -7.10 13.97 -1.39
C ARG A 196 -8.51 14.31 -0.96
N ASN A 197 -8.67 15.07 0.14
CA ASN A 197 -9.98 15.40 0.69
C ASN A 197 -10.86 16.15 -0.33
N PRO A 198 -10.41 17.24 -0.97
CA PRO A 198 -11.16 17.85 -2.06
C PRO A 198 -11.48 16.87 -3.20
N LEU A 199 -10.52 16.05 -3.64
CA LEU A 199 -10.70 15.15 -4.80
C LEU A 199 -11.61 13.94 -4.52
N ALA A 200 -11.82 13.61 -3.25
CA ALA A 200 -12.79 12.61 -2.80
C ALA A 200 -14.22 13.15 -2.73
N HIS A 201 -14.40 14.47 -2.58
CA HIS A 201 -15.71 15.10 -2.42
C HIS A 201 -16.16 15.93 -3.63
N LEU A 202 -15.25 16.25 -4.56
CA LEU A 202 -15.49 17.10 -5.72
C LEU A 202 -15.14 16.37 -7.01
N ILE A 203 -15.90 16.63 -8.07
CA ILE A 203 -15.59 16.19 -9.43
C ILE A 203 -14.83 17.34 -10.11
N LYS A 204 -13.52 17.18 -10.31
CA LYS A 204 -12.64 18.16 -10.95
C LYS A 204 -11.63 17.44 -11.83
N ALA A 205 -11.24 18.08 -12.93
CA ALA A 205 -10.08 17.65 -13.71
C ALA A 205 -8.83 17.71 -12.81
N PHE A 206 -8.03 16.65 -12.82
CA PHE A 206 -6.85 16.53 -11.97
C PHE A 206 -5.88 15.51 -12.58
N ASP A 207 -4.62 15.90 -12.68
CA ASP A 207 -3.51 15.12 -13.24
C ASP A 207 -2.21 15.43 -12.47
N GLU A 208 -1.08 14.94 -12.99
CA GLU A 208 0.25 15.14 -12.37
C GLU A 208 0.65 16.62 -12.31
N GLU A 209 0.32 17.41 -13.34
CA GLU A 209 0.64 18.84 -13.38
C GLU A 209 -0.16 19.61 -12.33
N GLU A 210 -1.44 19.32 -12.19
CA GLU A 210 -2.30 19.93 -11.18
C GLU A 210 -1.89 19.54 -9.74
N LEU A 211 -1.48 18.29 -9.55
CA LEU A 211 -0.88 17.83 -8.31
C LEU A 211 0.36 18.64 -7.95
N TYR A 212 1.30 18.76 -8.88
CA TYR A 212 2.53 19.52 -8.67
C TYR A 212 2.23 21.01 -8.44
N ARG A 213 1.28 21.60 -9.16
CA ARG A 213 0.88 23.00 -8.96
C ARG A 213 0.41 23.26 -7.54
N THR A 214 -0.40 22.35 -7.00
CA THR A 214 -1.03 22.42 -5.68
C THR A 214 -0.04 22.16 -4.54
N THR A 215 0.86 21.20 -4.72
CA THR A 215 1.69 20.69 -3.61
C THR A 215 3.18 20.98 -3.74
N LYS A 216 3.65 21.33 -4.93
CA LYS A 216 5.08 21.43 -5.31
C LYS A 216 5.83 20.11 -5.31
N PHE A 217 5.14 18.98 -5.24
CA PHE A 217 5.70 17.64 -5.29
C PHE A 217 4.97 16.79 -6.34
N SER A 218 5.69 15.85 -6.95
CA SER A 218 5.11 14.85 -7.84
C SER A 218 4.48 13.71 -7.05
N SER A 219 3.61 12.93 -7.70
CA SER A 219 3.06 11.69 -7.15
C SER A 219 4.16 10.71 -6.74
N GLN A 220 5.24 10.62 -7.53
CA GLN A 220 6.42 9.82 -7.21
C GLN A 220 7.06 10.23 -5.88
N VAL A 221 7.23 11.53 -5.60
CA VAL A 221 7.80 11.98 -4.32
C VAL A 221 6.89 11.64 -3.14
N PHE A 222 5.57 11.70 -3.32
CA PHE A 222 4.63 11.27 -2.29
C PHE A 222 4.68 9.77 -2.04
N LEU A 223 4.76 8.97 -3.10
CA LEU A 223 4.93 7.53 -2.99
C LEU A 223 6.24 7.18 -2.24
N GLU A 224 7.34 7.87 -2.55
CA GLU A 224 8.62 7.69 -1.86
C GLU A 224 8.53 7.98 -0.37
N LYS A 225 7.83 9.05 0.02
CA LYS A 225 7.57 9.38 1.44
C LYS A 225 6.73 8.30 2.13
N ILE A 226 5.77 7.69 1.42
CA ILE A 226 4.96 6.58 1.96
C ILE A 226 5.85 5.34 2.16
N ILE A 227 6.70 5.02 1.18
CA ILE A 227 7.66 3.90 1.26
C ILE A 227 8.64 4.12 2.41
N GLU A 228 9.23 5.32 2.52
CA GLU A 228 10.14 5.70 3.60
C GLU A 228 9.50 5.47 4.97
N LEU A 229 8.25 5.94 5.14
CA LEU A 229 7.52 5.79 6.39
C LEU A 229 7.18 4.32 6.71
N ALA A 230 6.85 3.53 5.69
CA ALA A 230 6.62 2.08 5.83
C ALA A 230 7.91 1.33 6.21
N THR A 231 9.03 1.64 5.57
CA THR A 231 10.31 1.03 5.91
C THR A 231 10.75 1.42 7.32
N TYR A 232 10.56 2.69 7.71
CA TYR A 232 10.81 3.13 9.09
C TYR A 232 9.89 2.41 10.10
N SER A 233 8.63 2.13 9.73
CA SER A 233 7.72 1.31 10.54
C SER A 233 8.05 -0.20 10.49
N GLY A 234 9.15 -0.60 9.85
CA GLY A 234 9.68 -1.95 9.85
C GLY A 234 8.98 -2.90 8.87
N VAL A 235 8.34 -2.34 7.84
CA VAL A 235 7.83 -3.06 6.67
C VAL A 235 8.97 -3.22 5.68
N SER A 236 9.25 -4.47 5.31
CA SER A 236 10.15 -4.79 4.20
C SER A 236 9.44 -4.45 2.89
N TYR A 237 10.07 -3.62 2.06
CA TYR A 237 9.57 -3.23 0.76
C TYR A 237 10.70 -3.25 -0.28
N GLN A 238 10.55 -4.06 -1.32
CA GLN A 238 11.52 -4.16 -2.39
C GLN A 238 11.19 -3.16 -3.50
N ARG A 239 11.93 -2.04 -3.52
CA ARG A 239 11.73 -0.98 -4.50
C ARG A 239 12.36 -1.29 -5.85
N GLU A 240 13.61 -1.76 -5.85
CA GLU A 240 14.36 -2.03 -7.08
C GLU A 240 15.02 -3.42 -7.04
N PRO A 241 14.80 -4.26 -8.05
CA PRO A 241 13.81 -4.08 -9.12
C PRO A 241 12.38 -4.11 -8.55
N PHE A 242 11.46 -3.36 -9.17
CA PHE A 242 10.05 -3.35 -8.74
C PHE A 242 9.47 -4.78 -8.77
N TYR A 243 8.75 -5.16 -7.71
CA TYR A 243 8.27 -6.53 -7.51
C TYR A 243 7.49 -7.07 -8.72
N PHE A 244 6.53 -6.29 -9.22
CA PHE A 244 5.71 -6.70 -10.36
C PHE A 244 6.50 -6.86 -11.65
N ASP A 245 7.51 -6.02 -11.88
CA ASP A 245 8.38 -6.14 -13.06
C ASP A 245 9.18 -7.45 -13.01
N GLN A 246 9.62 -7.88 -11.82
CA GLN A 246 10.30 -9.17 -11.67
C GLN A 246 9.39 -10.35 -11.96
N ILE A 247 8.16 -10.33 -11.45
CA ILE A 247 7.22 -11.43 -11.70
C ILE A 247 6.76 -11.43 -13.15
N ASN A 248 6.57 -10.26 -13.78
CA ASN A 248 6.28 -10.12 -15.20
C ASN A 248 7.36 -10.82 -16.05
N ALA A 249 8.64 -10.59 -15.74
CA ALA A 249 9.74 -11.25 -16.46
C ALA A 249 9.70 -12.78 -16.35
N LEU A 250 9.28 -13.34 -15.21
CA LEU A 250 9.08 -14.79 -15.06
C LEU A 250 7.90 -15.30 -15.91
N ILE A 251 6.78 -14.57 -15.91
CA ILE A 251 5.59 -14.89 -16.71
C ILE A 251 5.97 -14.92 -18.19
N GLU A 252 6.61 -13.85 -18.68
CA GLU A 252 7.04 -13.73 -20.07
C GLU A 252 7.99 -14.85 -20.49
N LYS A 253 8.96 -15.21 -19.64
CA LYS A 253 9.89 -16.30 -19.91
C LYS A 253 9.13 -17.61 -20.13
N GLY A 254 8.21 -17.95 -19.22
CA GLY A 254 7.40 -19.16 -19.34
C GLY A 254 6.49 -19.17 -20.58
N LEU A 255 6.02 -18.01 -21.04
CA LEU A 255 5.21 -17.90 -22.27
C LEU A 255 6.05 -18.02 -23.56
N LYS A 256 7.33 -17.64 -23.50
CA LYS A 256 8.29 -17.71 -24.62
C LYS A 256 8.86 -19.12 -24.81
N ASP A 257 9.16 -19.83 -23.72
CA ASP A 257 9.76 -21.18 -23.75
C ASP A 257 8.85 -22.23 -24.43
N GLU A 258 7.54 -21.98 -24.51
CA GLU A 258 6.58 -22.77 -25.31
C GLU A 258 6.70 -22.60 -26.83
N LYS A 259 7.47 -21.62 -27.34
CA LYS A 259 7.69 -21.46 -28.79
C LYS A 259 8.71 -22.46 -29.36
N GLU A 260 9.46 -23.14 -28.50
CA GLU A 260 10.56 -24.04 -28.88
C GLU A 260 10.23 -25.53 -28.68
N GLN A 261 8.99 -25.87 -28.33
CA GLN A 261 8.46 -27.24 -28.24
C GLN A 261 7.26 -27.40 -29.17
#